data_AF-A0A1Y1T9T4-F1
#
_entry.id   AF-A0A1Y1T9T4-F1
#
_cell.length_a   1.000
_cell.length_b   1.000
_cell.length_c   1.000
_cell.angle_alpha   90.00
_cell.angle_beta   90.00
_cell.angle_gamma   90.00
#
_symmetry.space_group_name_H-M   'P 1'
#
loop_
_entity.id
_entity.type
_entity.pdbx_description
1 polymer ?
#
loop_
_entity_poly.entity_id
_entity_poly.type
_entity_poly.pdbx_seq_one_letter_code
_entity_poly.pdbx_strand_id
1 'polypeptide(L)'
;MNVIIANKYLNQKKEIAAYSVLTVLWPAHQFKKIKDVIIQVVAKHYNGQIMNMEQYKLPTDLILDIKSRLKTLSGQINGIVKMLDEGKDPEQINIQFRSIDKGIQKAHYLLLDEVYRKALAIGIVKAVDSCPGNCGNEDKIEYLKSEFPNLELSDLTNRLKEIQTIETRLKNYNEKKG
;
A
#
# COMPACT_ATOMS: atom_id res chain seq x y z
N MET A 1 21.00 19.96 13.93
CA MET A 1 19.81 19.26 13.41
C MET A 1 18.95 20.07 12.43
N ASN A 2 19.13 21.41 12.32
CA ASN A 2 18.34 22.27 11.41
C ASN A 2 18.91 22.45 9.98
N VAL A 3 20.19 22.16 9.74
CA VAL A 3 20.84 22.39 8.42
C VAL A 3 20.45 21.33 7.39
N ILE A 4 20.21 20.09 7.81
CA ILE A 4 19.87 18.96 6.91
C ILE A 4 18.45 19.13 6.35
N ILE A 5 17.51 19.60 7.16
CA ILE A 5 16.13 19.85 6.74
C ILE A 5 16.09 21.05 5.79
N ALA A 6 16.78 22.14 6.10
CA ALA A 6 16.87 23.31 5.22
C ALA A 6 17.49 22.98 3.85
N ASN A 7 18.54 22.16 3.81
CA ASN A 7 19.14 21.70 2.54
C ASN A 7 18.20 20.79 1.74
N LYS A 8 17.39 19.95 2.40
CA LYS A 8 16.40 19.10 1.73
C LYS A 8 15.29 19.94 1.09
N TYR A 9 14.82 20.99 1.77
CA TYR A 9 13.83 21.93 1.24
C TYR A 9 14.40 22.81 0.10
N LEU A 10 15.65 23.25 0.19
CA LEU A 10 16.32 24.01 -0.87
C LEU A 10 16.55 23.17 -2.14
N ASN A 11 16.93 21.90 -1.99
CA ASN A 11 17.06 20.99 -3.13
C ASN A 11 15.71 20.68 -3.79
N GLN A 12 14.65 20.50 -2.99
CA GLN A 12 13.30 20.30 -3.51
C GLN A 12 12.79 21.54 -4.27
N LYS A 13 13.11 22.76 -3.79
CA LYS A 13 12.81 24.01 -4.51
C LYS A 13 13.57 24.15 -5.83
N LYS A 14 14.82 23.69 -5.89
CA LYS A 14 15.63 23.69 -7.14
C LYS A 14 15.09 22.70 -8.17
N GLU A 15 14.64 21.52 -7.73
CA GLU A 15 14.00 20.54 -8.61
C GLU A 15 12.66 21.07 -9.16
N ILE A 16 11.83 21.70 -8.32
CA ILE A 16 10.54 22.27 -8.76
C ILE A 16 10.75 23.47 -9.70
N ALA A 17 11.76 24.32 -9.44
CA ALA A 17 12.12 25.43 -10.34
C ALA A 17 12.67 24.95 -11.69
N ALA A 18 13.41 23.84 -11.72
CA ALA A 18 13.83 23.20 -12.97
C ALA A 18 12.62 22.68 -13.77
N TYR A 19 11.63 22.09 -13.09
CA TYR A 19 10.37 21.66 -13.71
C TYR A 19 9.53 22.83 -14.26
N SER A 20 9.50 23.99 -13.59
CA SER A 20 8.76 25.16 -14.10
C SER A 20 9.43 25.81 -15.32
N VAL A 21 10.76 25.84 -15.38
CA VAL A 21 11.49 26.40 -16.54
C VAL A 21 11.39 25.49 -17.78
N LEU A 22 11.31 24.17 -17.58
CA LEU A 22 11.14 23.19 -18.67
C LEU A 22 9.76 23.23 -19.36
N THR A 23 8.74 23.83 -18.73
CA THR A 23 7.40 23.95 -19.34
C THR A 23 7.25 25.11 -20.32
N VAL A 24 8.20 26.06 -20.34
CA VAL A 24 8.12 27.26 -21.19
C VAL A 24 8.87 27.09 -22.52
N LEU A 25 9.65 26.02 -22.70
CA LEU A 25 10.53 25.87 -23.87
C LEU A 25 10.38 24.58 -24.70
N TRP A 26 9.29 23.81 -24.53
CA TRP A 26 9.12 22.57 -25.30
C TRP A 26 7.75 22.42 -25.99
N PRO A 27 7.69 22.00 -27.26
CA PRO A 27 6.44 21.75 -27.97
C PRO A 27 5.61 20.68 -27.25
N ALA A 28 4.29 20.89 -27.15
CA ALA A 28 3.32 20.00 -26.48
C ALA A 28 3.41 18.51 -26.88
N HIS A 29 3.95 18.20 -28.06
CA HIS A 29 4.15 16.83 -28.54
C HIS A 29 5.28 16.07 -27.79
N GLN A 30 6.32 16.77 -27.29
CA GLN A 30 7.42 16.17 -26.51
C GLN A 30 6.98 15.83 -25.08
N PHE A 31 6.05 16.61 -24.50
CA PHE A 31 5.47 16.37 -23.18
C PHE A 31 4.68 15.08 -23.09
N LYS A 32 3.97 14.68 -24.16
CA LYS A 32 3.23 13.41 -24.21
C LYS A 32 4.18 12.22 -24.07
N LYS A 33 5.29 12.21 -24.82
CA LYS A 33 6.30 11.15 -24.74
C LYS A 33 6.95 11.04 -23.36
N ILE A 34 7.30 12.17 -22.75
CA ILE A 34 7.94 12.17 -21.42
C ILE A 34 6.94 11.75 -20.34
N LYS A 35 5.69 12.20 -20.41
CA LYS A 35 4.60 11.75 -19.53
C LYS A 35 4.35 10.25 -19.66
N ASP A 36 4.34 9.72 -20.89
CA ASP A 36 4.14 8.30 -21.15
C ASP A 36 5.33 7.46 -20.62
N VAL A 37 6.56 7.96 -20.76
CA VAL A 37 7.76 7.31 -20.20
C VAL A 37 7.74 7.36 -18.67
N ILE A 38 7.37 8.47 -18.04
CA ILE A 38 7.24 8.58 -16.58
C ILE A 38 6.12 7.64 -16.08
N ILE A 39 4.97 7.61 -16.75
CA ILE A 39 3.88 6.68 -16.44
C ILE A 39 4.34 5.24 -16.63
N GLN A 40 5.12 4.90 -17.66
CA GLN A 40 5.66 3.55 -17.86
C GLN A 40 6.72 3.18 -16.83
N VAL A 41 7.58 4.11 -16.42
CA VAL A 41 8.61 3.87 -15.39
C VAL A 41 7.95 3.73 -14.02
N VAL A 42 7.00 4.60 -13.68
CA VAL A 42 6.18 4.50 -12.47
C VAL A 42 5.35 3.22 -12.50
N ALA A 43 4.67 2.91 -13.60
CA ALA A 43 3.93 1.66 -13.76
C ALA A 43 4.84 0.44 -13.70
N LYS A 44 6.08 0.47 -14.22
CA LYS A 44 7.03 -0.65 -14.13
C LYS A 44 7.58 -0.81 -12.70
N HIS A 45 7.76 0.30 -11.98
CA HIS A 45 8.22 0.29 -10.60
C HIS A 45 7.10 -0.13 -9.63
N TYR A 46 5.85 0.26 -9.89
CA TYR A 46 4.67 -0.13 -9.11
C TYR A 46 4.03 -1.45 -9.57
N ASN A 47 4.12 -1.88 -10.84
CA ASN A 47 3.63 -3.19 -11.31
C ASN A 47 4.47 -4.36 -10.76
N GLY A 48 5.69 -4.10 -10.27
CA GLY A 48 6.41 -5.05 -9.43
C GLY A 48 5.82 -5.21 -8.02
N GLN A 49 4.85 -4.37 -7.65
CA GLN A 49 4.15 -4.36 -6.35
C GLN A 49 2.61 -4.40 -6.47
N ILE A 50 2.03 -4.27 -7.67
CA ILE A 50 0.62 -4.61 -7.91
C ILE A 50 0.58 -6.13 -8.03
N MET A 51 0.53 -6.77 -6.86
CA MET A 51 0.15 -8.16 -6.72
C MET A 51 -1.13 -8.37 -7.52
N ASN A 52 -1.10 -9.25 -8.53
CA ASN A 52 -2.32 -9.74 -9.17
C ASN A 52 -3.17 -10.40 -8.08
N MET A 53 -4.10 -9.64 -7.51
CA MET A 53 -5.05 -10.08 -6.46
C MET A 53 -6.14 -11.00 -7.02
N GLU A 54 -5.89 -11.74 -8.10
CA GLU A 54 -6.90 -12.59 -8.71
C GLU A 54 -7.14 -13.91 -7.96
N GLN A 55 -6.44 -14.21 -6.86
CA GLN A 55 -6.75 -15.39 -6.03
C GLN A 55 -6.89 -15.15 -4.52
N TYR A 56 -7.05 -13.88 -4.11
CA TYR A 56 -7.40 -13.59 -2.74
C TYR A 56 -8.43 -12.46 -2.66
N LYS A 57 -9.72 -12.80 -2.74
CA LYS A 57 -10.78 -11.84 -2.40
C LYS A 57 -10.68 -11.55 -0.91
N LEU A 58 -9.95 -10.49 -0.57
CA LEU A 58 -10.05 -9.84 0.73
C LEU A 58 -11.54 -9.61 1.03
N PRO A 59 -11.98 -9.72 2.30
CA PRO A 59 -13.39 -9.53 2.64
C PRO A 59 -13.85 -8.17 2.09
N THR A 60 -14.76 -8.23 1.11
CA THR A 60 -15.14 -7.06 0.31
C THR A 60 -15.72 -5.96 1.20
N ASP A 61 -16.46 -6.36 2.23
CA ASP A 61 -17.00 -5.52 3.29
C ASP A 61 -15.91 -4.75 4.05
N LEU A 62 -14.84 -5.42 4.49
CA LEU A 62 -13.74 -4.78 5.21
C LEU A 62 -12.94 -3.81 4.31
N ILE A 63 -12.72 -4.19 3.04
CA ILE A 63 -12.08 -3.30 2.07
C ILE A 63 -12.94 -2.06 1.80
N LEU A 64 -14.26 -2.23 1.72
CA LEU A 64 -15.19 -1.11 1.55
C LEU A 64 -15.19 -0.19 2.78
N ASP A 65 -15.12 -0.73 4.01
CA ASP A 65 -15.00 0.08 5.22
C ASP A 65 -13.72 0.93 5.22
N ILE A 66 -12.56 0.33 4.91
CA ILE A 66 -11.29 1.07 4.80
C ILE A 66 -11.39 2.16 3.73
N LYS A 67 -11.94 1.85 2.54
CA LYS A 67 -12.15 2.84 1.47
C LYS A 67 -13.04 4.00 1.93
N SER A 68 -14.12 3.70 2.65
CA SER A 68 -15.02 4.71 3.20
C SER A 68 -14.29 5.66 4.16
N ARG A 69 -13.51 5.10 5.10
CA ARG A 69 -12.70 5.89 6.05
C ARG A 69 -11.68 6.79 5.35
N LEU A 70 -10.98 6.26 4.35
CA LEU A 70 -10.02 7.03 3.56
C LEU A 70 -10.70 8.17 2.78
N LYS A 71 -11.91 7.95 2.27
CA LYS A 71 -12.70 8.99 1.61
C LYS A 71 -13.10 10.11 2.58
N THR A 72 -13.49 9.76 3.81
CA THR A 72 -13.75 10.74 4.88
C THR A 72 -12.48 11.55 5.18
N LEU A 73 -11.33 10.89 5.32
CA LEU A 73 -10.05 11.55 5.59
C LEU A 73 -9.63 12.48 4.44
N SER A 74 -9.88 12.11 3.19
CA SER A 74 -9.67 12.99 2.03
C SER A 74 -10.53 14.26 2.13
N GLY A 75 -11.79 14.14 2.58
CA GLY A 75 -12.64 15.29 2.86
C GLY A 75 -12.08 16.20 3.96
N GLN A 76 -11.54 15.61 5.03
CA GLN A 76 -10.89 16.37 6.11
C GLN A 76 -9.63 17.10 5.65
N ILE A 77 -8.79 16.46 4.82
CA ILE A 77 -7.61 17.10 4.21
C ILE A 77 -8.03 18.32 3.38
N ASN A 78 -9.05 18.18 2.55
CA ASN A 78 -9.59 19.30 1.77
C ASN A 78 -10.15 20.41 2.66
N GLY A 79 -10.75 20.04 3.79
CA GLY A 79 -11.17 20.98 4.82
C GLY A 79 -10.01 21.83 5.36
N ILE A 80 -8.87 21.20 5.65
CA ILE A 80 -7.66 21.91 6.11
C ILE A 80 -7.15 22.88 5.03
N VAL A 81 -7.09 22.46 3.77
CA VAL A 81 -6.67 23.34 2.66
C VAL A 81 -7.53 24.61 2.65
N LYS A 82 -8.86 24.45 2.73
CA LYS A 82 -9.77 25.59 2.79
C LYS A 82 -9.57 26.45 4.05
N MET A 83 -9.31 25.86 5.21
CA MET A 83 -9.03 26.61 6.43
C MET A 83 -7.77 27.47 6.32
N LEU A 84 -6.75 26.98 5.61
CA LEU A 84 -5.53 27.73 5.33
C LEU A 84 -5.81 28.89 4.36
N ASP A 85 -6.56 28.63 3.28
CA ASP A 85 -6.94 29.65 2.30
C ASP A 85 -7.78 30.79 2.94
N GLU A 86 -8.62 30.45 3.90
CA GLU A 86 -9.48 31.39 4.64
C GLU A 86 -8.78 32.07 5.82
N GLY A 87 -7.52 31.74 6.11
CA GLY A 87 -6.78 32.30 7.25
C GLY A 87 -7.42 31.99 8.61
N LYS A 88 -7.96 30.78 8.79
CA LYS A 88 -8.59 30.34 10.05
C LYS A 88 -7.58 30.30 11.20
N ASP A 89 -8.14 30.29 12.41
CA ASP A 89 -7.39 30.17 13.65
C ASP A 89 -6.41 28.97 13.63
N PRO A 90 -5.13 29.16 13.99
CA PRO A 90 -4.12 28.09 13.97
C PRO A 90 -4.45 26.90 14.86
N GLU A 91 -5.12 27.10 16.01
CA GLU A 91 -5.47 26.00 16.90
C GLU A 91 -6.58 25.13 16.31
N GLN A 92 -7.56 25.74 15.62
CA GLN A 92 -8.56 24.99 14.86
C GLN A 92 -7.91 24.12 13.77
N ILE A 93 -6.93 24.66 13.04
CA ILE A 93 -6.18 23.92 12.01
C ILE A 93 -5.41 22.75 12.64
N ASN A 94 -4.73 22.99 13.77
CA ASN A 94 -3.99 21.98 14.52
C ASN A 94 -4.90 20.82 15.00
N ILE A 95 -6.11 21.13 15.49
CA ILE A 95 -7.11 20.13 15.88
C ILE A 95 -7.49 19.23 14.69
N GLN A 96 -7.70 19.81 13.49
CA GLN A 96 -8.02 19.02 12.30
C GLN A 96 -6.87 18.10 11.90
N PHE A 97 -5.62 18.58 11.92
CA PHE A 97 -4.45 17.74 11.66
C PHE A 97 -4.37 16.55 12.62
N ARG A 98 -4.56 16.77 13.94
CA ARG A 98 -4.57 15.69 14.94
C ARG A 98 -5.70 14.69 14.70
N SER A 99 -6.87 15.14 14.25
CA SER A 99 -7.97 14.25 13.88
C SER A 99 -7.59 13.35 12.70
N ILE A 100 -6.97 13.91 11.66
CA ILE A 100 -6.55 13.15 10.48
C ILE A 100 -5.48 12.13 10.83
N ASP A 101 -4.47 12.52 11.62
CA ASP A 101 -3.40 11.60 12.06
C ASP A 101 -3.98 10.37 12.77
N LYS A 102 -4.85 10.58 13.76
CA LYS A 102 -5.56 9.49 14.45
C LYS A 102 -6.40 8.63 13.49
N GLY A 103 -7.06 9.27 12.53
CA GLY A 103 -7.88 8.58 11.53
C GLY A 103 -7.04 7.68 10.62
N ILE A 104 -5.88 8.16 10.17
CA ILE A 104 -4.93 7.41 9.33
C ILE A 104 -4.34 6.24 10.11
N GLN A 105 -3.87 6.47 11.35
CA GLN A 105 -3.34 5.42 12.21
C GLN A 105 -4.37 4.31 12.43
N LYS A 106 -5.64 4.67 12.68
CA LYS A 106 -6.72 3.70 12.84
C LYS A 106 -7.02 2.94 11.56
N ALA A 107 -7.09 3.62 10.41
CA ALA A 107 -7.32 2.97 9.12
C ALA A 107 -6.19 1.99 8.78
N HIS A 108 -4.94 2.35 9.07
CA HIS A 108 -3.79 1.49 8.87
C HIS A 108 -3.83 0.25 9.79
N TYR A 109 -4.11 0.44 11.07
CA TYR A 109 -4.28 -0.67 12.01
C TYR A 109 -5.34 -1.66 11.52
N LEU A 110 -6.53 -1.18 11.14
CA LEU A 110 -7.62 -2.03 10.65
C LEU A 110 -7.23 -2.77 9.37
N LEU A 111 -6.48 -2.14 8.47
CA LEU A 111 -5.99 -2.81 7.27
C LEU A 111 -5.05 -3.97 7.61
N LEU A 112 -4.13 -3.78 8.55
CA LEU A 112 -3.21 -4.85 8.95
C LEU A 112 -3.97 -5.96 9.69
N ASP A 113 -4.70 -5.60 10.74
CA ASP A 113 -5.30 -6.56 11.67
C ASP A 113 -6.56 -7.23 11.09
N GLU A 114 -7.54 -6.44 10.66
CA GLU A 114 -8.83 -7.00 10.23
C GLU A 114 -8.76 -7.55 8.81
N VAL A 115 -7.99 -6.93 7.93
CA VAL A 115 -7.94 -7.35 6.52
C VAL A 115 -6.80 -8.32 6.28
N TYR A 116 -5.54 -7.95 6.57
CA TYR A 116 -4.39 -8.79 6.22
C TYR A 116 -4.21 -10.00 7.11
N ARG A 117 -4.50 -9.92 8.42
CA ARG A 117 -4.42 -11.12 9.29
C ARG A 117 -5.46 -12.16 8.89
N LYS A 118 -6.70 -11.74 8.63
CA LYS A 118 -7.73 -12.63 8.05
C LYS A 118 -7.30 -13.13 6.67
N ALA A 119 -6.64 -12.28 5.89
CA ALA A 119 -6.14 -12.66 4.58
C ALA A 119 -5.14 -13.84 4.67
N LEU A 120 -4.20 -13.69 5.59
CA LEU A 120 -3.18 -14.69 5.83
C LEU A 120 -3.77 -16.00 6.38
N ALA A 121 -4.76 -15.92 7.27
CA ALA A 121 -5.42 -17.09 7.84
C ALA A 121 -6.00 -18.03 6.77
N ILE A 122 -6.82 -17.50 5.85
CA ILE A 122 -7.43 -18.33 4.80
C ILE A 122 -6.36 -18.81 3.83
N GLY A 123 -5.33 -18.00 3.54
CA GLY A 123 -4.22 -18.43 2.69
C GLY A 123 -3.48 -19.63 3.28
N ILE A 124 -3.23 -19.62 4.58
CA ILE A 124 -2.63 -20.76 5.29
C ILE A 124 -3.53 -21.98 5.20
N VAL A 125 -4.82 -21.85 5.49
CA VAL A 125 -5.79 -22.95 5.40
C VAL A 125 -5.80 -23.56 3.99
N LYS A 126 -5.88 -22.73 2.94
CA LYS A 126 -5.83 -23.20 1.55
C LYS A 126 -4.54 -23.93 1.22
N ALA A 127 -3.39 -23.42 1.68
CA ALA A 127 -2.10 -24.04 1.43
C ALA A 127 -1.99 -25.41 2.14
N VAL A 128 -2.49 -25.51 3.37
CA VAL A 128 -2.60 -26.79 4.11
C VAL A 128 -3.48 -27.77 3.33
N ASP A 129 -4.69 -27.35 2.93
CA ASP A 129 -5.65 -28.20 2.21
C ASP A 129 -5.13 -28.66 0.84
N SER A 130 -4.30 -27.83 0.19
CA SER A 130 -3.77 -28.08 -1.16
C SER A 130 -2.44 -28.85 -1.17
N CYS A 131 -1.78 -29.05 -0.02
CA CYS A 131 -0.50 -29.75 0.06
C CYS A 131 -0.69 -31.23 0.45
N PRO A 132 -0.41 -32.20 -0.44
CA PRO A 132 -0.54 -33.63 -0.15
C PRO A 132 0.57 -34.22 0.74
N GLY A 133 1.41 -33.40 1.38
CA GLY A 133 2.54 -33.83 2.22
C GLY A 133 3.87 -34.11 1.48
N ASN A 134 3.92 -33.88 0.16
CA ASN A 134 5.15 -33.89 -0.67
C ASN A 134 5.13 -32.78 -1.75
N CYS A 135 4.60 -31.62 -1.38
CA CYS A 135 4.50 -30.40 -2.16
C CYS A 135 5.76 -29.49 -2.11
N GLY A 136 6.78 -29.84 -1.32
CA GLY A 136 8.06 -29.11 -1.24
C GLY A 136 7.97 -27.77 -0.51
N ASN A 137 6.92 -27.55 0.27
CA ASN A 137 6.71 -26.36 1.12
C ASN A 137 6.13 -26.72 2.50
N GLU A 138 6.19 -28.00 2.91
CA GLU A 138 5.57 -28.56 4.12
C GLU A 138 6.02 -27.82 5.37
N ASP A 139 7.34 -27.73 5.58
CA ASP A 139 7.94 -27.08 6.75
C ASP A 139 7.51 -25.61 6.84
N LYS A 140 7.39 -24.94 5.69
CA LYS A 140 7.02 -23.53 5.64
C LYS A 140 5.53 -23.32 5.88
N ILE A 141 4.67 -24.21 5.39
CA ILE A 141 3.24 -24.19 5.67
C ILE A 141 2.99 -24.46 7.16
N GLU A 142 3.66 -25.45 7.75
CA GLU A 142 3.51 -25.79 9.17
C GLU A 142 4.05 -24.65 10.06
N TYR A 143 5.20 -24.06 9.72
CA TYR A 143 5.72 -22.88 10.42
C TYR A 143 4.73 -21.71 10.38
N LEU A 144 4.18 -21.38 9.20
CA LEU A 144 3.22 -20.29 9.08
C LEU A 144 1.96 -20.54 9.90
N LYS A 145 1.49 -21.79 9.94
CA LYS A 145 0.33 -22.21 10.73
C LYS A 145 0.58 -22.11 12.24
N SER A 146 1.74 -22.57 12.72
CA SER A 146 2.08 -22.52 14.14
C SER A 146 2.30 -21.09 14.63
N GLU A 147 2.96 -20.26 13.83
CA GLU A 147 3.29 -18.89 14.21
C GLU A 147 2.15 -17.90 14.03
N PHE A 148 1.13 -18.23 13.22
CA PHE A 148 0.03 -17.33 12.89
C PHE A 148 -0.56 -16.56 14.09
N PRO A 149 -0.86 -17.19 15.25
CA PRO A 149 -1.42 -16.50 16.42
C PRO A 149 -0.48 -15.43 17.01
N ASN A 150 0.83 -15.57 16.81
CA ASN A 150 1.87 -14.74 17.41
C ASN A 150 2.42 -13.68 16.44
N LEU A 151 1.93 -13.63 15.20
CA LEU A 151 2.44 -12.70 14.19
C LEU A 151 2.13 -11.24 14.53
N GLU A 152 3.18 -10.43 14.57
CA GLU A 152 3.07 -8.98 14.70
C GLU A 152 2.49 -8.32 13.44
N LEU A 153 1.87 -7.15 13.60
CA LEU A 153 1.26 -6.42 12.48
C LEU A 153 2.27 -6.04 11.38
N SER A 154 3.51 -5.74 11.78
CA SER A 154 4.64 -5.45 10.89
C SER A 154 4.96 -6.61 9.94
N ASP A 155 4.77 -7.85 10.39
CA ASP A 155 5.13 -9.06 9.65
C ASP A 155 4.04 -9.50 8.66
N LEU A 156 2.80 -9.08 8.86
CA LEU A 156 1.65 -9.55 8.10
C LEU A 156 1.81 -9.37 6.58
N THR A 157 2.37 -8.23 6.14
CA THR A 157 2.55 -7.96 4.71
C THR A 157 3.56 -8.90 4.05
N ASN A 158 4.63 -9.26 4.75
CA ASN A 158 5.64 -10.19 4.26
C ASN A 158 5.09 -11.61 4.25
N ARG A 159 4.43 -12.02 5.34
CA ARG A 159 3.81 -13.35 5.46
C ARG A 159 2.72 -13.57 4.43
N LEU A 160 1.95 -12.52 4.11
CA LEU A 160 0.94 -12.58 3.05
C LEU A 160 1.56 -12.82 1.66
N LYS A 161 2.70 -12.20 1.35
CA LYS A 161 3.43 -12.46 0.10
C LYS A 161 3.99 -13.89 0.05
N GLU A 162 4.48 -14.38 1.18
CA GLU A 162 5.01 -15.74 1.28
C GLU A 162 3.93 -16.78 1.00
N ILE A 163 2.76 -16.65 1.64
CA ILE A 163 1.68 -17.63 1.44
C ILE A 163 1.14 -17.59 0.01
N GLN A 164 1.03 -16.41 -0.60
CA GLN A 164 0.61 -16.27 -2.01
C GLN A 164 1.61 -16.94 -2.98
N THR A 165 2.90 -16.87 -2.66
CA THR A 165 3.94 -17.57 -3.44
C THR A 165 3.78 -19.08 -3.32
N ILE A 166 3.48 -19.58 -2.12
CA ILE A 166 3.22 -21.01 -1.87
C ILE A 166 1.96 -21.45 -2.63
N GLU A 167 0.84 -20.73 -2.50
CA GLU A 167 -0.41 -21.03 -3.23
C GLU A 167 -0.20 -21.11 -4.75
N THR A 168 0.55 -20.17 -5.32
CA THR A 168 0.87 -20.17 -6.76
C THR A 168 1.67 -21.41 -7.16
N ARG A 169 2.65 -21.81 -6.34
CA ARG A 169 3.45 -23.02 -6.59
C ARG A 169 2.61 -24.29 -6.47
N LEU A 170 1.74 -24.36 -5.46
CA LEU A 170 0.83 -25.49 -5.25
C LEU A 170 -0.15 -25.64 -6.40
N LYS A 171 -0.72 -24.54 -6.89
CA LYS A 171 -1.59 -24.55 -8.07
C LYS A 171 -0.87 -25.16 -9.28
N ASN A 172 0.33 -24.68 -9.58
CA ASN A 172 1.15 -25.22 -10.69
C ASN A 172 1.55 -26.69 -10.49
N TYR A 173 1.78 -27.10 -9.24
CA TYR A 173 2.11 -28.49 -8.90
C TYR A 173 0.91 -29.42 -9.13
N ASN A 174 -0.28 -29.01 -8.67
CA ASN A 174 -1.51 -29.77 -8.81
C ASN A 174 -1.97 -29.84 -10.27
N GLU A 175 -1.79 -28.78 -11.06
CA GLU A 175 -2.07 -28.76 -12.51
C GLU A 175 -1.13 -29.67 -13.32
N LYS A 176 0.07 -29.99 -12.83
CA LYS A 176 1.02 -30.90 -13.49
C LYS A 176 0.84 -32.37 -13.09
N LYS A 177 0.12 -32.64 -12.01
CA LYS A 177 -0.18 -33.99 -11.52
C LYS A 177 -1.56 -34.49 -11.95
N GLY A 178 -2.45 -33.60 -12.39
CA GLY A 178 -3.71 -33.93 -13.06
C GLY A 178 -3.53 -34.14 -14.55
#